data_AF-A0A2G9ZNT9-F1
#
_entry.id   AF-A0A2G9ZNT9-F1
#
_cell.length_a   1.000
_cell.length_b   1.000
_cell.length_c   1.000
_cell.angle_alpha   90.00
_cell.angle_beta   90.00
_cell.angle_gamma   90.00
#
_symmetry.space_group_name_H-M   'P 1'
#
loop_
_entity.id
_entity.type
_entity.pdbx_description
1 polymer ?
#
loop_
_entity_poly.entity_id
_entity_poly.type
_entity_poly.pdbx_seq_one_letter_code
_entity_poly.pdbx_strand_id
1 'polypeptide(L)' 'MKKYLLEITVFISGAVVMIFELVGSRLVAPYLGTSIYVWTALIGVILASLSLGYFIGGKLADKSATYANLGWIIFLAG' A
#
# COMPACT_ATOMS: atom_id res chain seq x y z
N MET A 1 -24.38 -1.86 -5.33
CA MET A 1 -23.19 -2.63 -5.74
C MET A 1 -21.87 -1.84 -5.70
N LYS A 2 -21.83 -0.52 -5.96
CA LYS A 2 -20.59 0.30 -5.85
C LYS A 2 -20.05 0.50 -4.42
N LYS A 3 -20.84 0.20 -3.38
CA LYS A 3 -20.53 0.51 -1.97
C LYS A 3 -19.28 -0.22 -1.44
N TYR A 4 -18.98 -1.42 -1.96
CA TYR A 4 -17.85 -2.26 -1.53
C TYR A 4 -16.63 -2.19 -2.44
N LEU A 5 -16.69 -1.39 -3.52
CA LEU A 5 -15.65 -1.43 -4.56
C LEU A 5 -14.30 -0.92 -4.02
N LEU A 6 -14.32 0.13 -3.19
CA LEU A 6 -13.12 0.66 -2.53
C LEU A 6 -12.51 -0.36 -1.55
N GLU A 7 -13.34 -1.02 -0.76
CA GLU A 7 -12.89 -2.01 0.23
C GLU A 7 -12.25 -3.22 -0.47
N ILE A 8 -12.86 -3.71 -1.55
CA ILE A 8 -12.31 -4.79 -2.37
C ILE A 8 -10.98 -4.36 -3.02
N THR A 9 -10.88 -3.14 -3.55
CA THR A 9 -9.64 -2.64 -4.14
C THR A 9 -8.51 -2.54 -3.10
N VAL A 10 -8.79 -2.01 -1.91
CA VAL A 10 -7.79 -1.92 -0.83
C VAL A 10 -7.39 -3.32 -0.35
N PHE A 11 -8.35 -4.23 -0.20
CA PHE A 11 -8.09 -5.61 0.18
C PHE A 11 -7.18 -6.32 -0.82
N ILE A 12 -7.49 -6.25 -2.12
CA ILE A 12 -6.67 -6.86 -3.17
C ILE A 12 -5.28 -6.22 -3.22
N SER A 13 -5.19 -4.89 -3.10
CA SER A 13 -3.90 -4.19 -3.06
C SER A 13 -3.03 -4.69 -1.90
N GLY A 14 -3.59 -4.79 -0.69
CA GLY A 14 -2.88 -5.31 0.48
C GLY A 14 -2.47 -6.78 0.32
N ALA A 15 -3.36 -7.62 -0.22
CA ALA A 15 -3.07 -9.02 -0.49
C ALA A 15 -1.90 -9.18 -1.48
N VAL A 16 -1.88 -8.39 -2.55
CA VAL A 16 -0.79 -8.40 -3.54
C VAL A 16 0.54 -8.00 -2.89
N VAL A 17 0.56 -6.94 -2.08
CA VAL A 17 1.78 -6.49 -1.36
C VAL A 17 2.30 -7.60 -0.44
N MET A 18 1.42 -8.24 0.33
CA MET A 18 1.79 -9.38 1.19
C MET A 18 2.35 -10.56 0.39
N ILE A 19 1.78 -10.88 -0.77
CA ILE A 19 2.31 -11.93 -1.65
C ILE A 19 3.72 -11.56 -2.12
N PHE A 20 3.94 -10.30 -2.53
CA PHE A 20 5.28 -9.83 -2.92
C PHE A 20 6.29 -9.95 -1.77
N GLU A 21 5.89 -9.62 -0.55
CA GLU A 21 6.76 -9.73 0.62
C GLU A 21 7.18 -11.19 0.88
N LEU A 22 6.20 -12.10 0.90
CA LEU A 22 6.42 -13.52 1.15
C LEU A 22 7.20 -14.19 0.01
N VAL A 23 6.83 -13.93 -1.25
CA VAL A 23 7.53 -14.49 -2.41
C VAL A 23 8.94 -13.91 -2.50
N GLY A 24 9.10 -12.60 -2.31
CA GLY A 24 10.41 -11.93 -2.31
C GLY A 24 11.36 -12.54 -1.29
N SER A 25 10.90 -12.78 -0.06
CA SER A 25 11.71 -13.46 0.96
C SER A 25 12.18 -14.85 0.54
N ARG A 26 11.31 -15.63 -0.13
CA ARG A 26 11.63 -16.99 -0.60
C ARG A 26 12.54 -16.98 -1.83
N LEU A 27 12.39 -15.99 -2.69
CA LEU A 27 13.21 -15.82 -3.90
C LEU A 27 14.63 -15.40 -3.54
N VAL A 28 14.77 -14.61 -2.48
CA VAL A 28 16.05 -14.12 -1.98
C VAL A 28 16.74 -15.13 -1.03
N ALA A 29 15.97 -15.98 -0.35
CA ALA A 29 16.48 -17.03 0.54
C ALA A 29 17.64 -17.89 -0.02
N PRO A 30 17.61 -18.40 -1.27
CA PRO A 30 18.71 -19.20 -1.81
C PRO A 30 19.99 -18.41 -2.11
N TYR A 31 19.90 -17.09 -2.32
CA TYR A 31 21.05 -16.25 -2.68
C TYR A 31 21.67 -15.53 -1.49
N LEU A 32 20.86 -15.03 -0.55
CA LEU A 32 21.30 -14.22 0.59
C LEU A 32 21.00 -14.87 1.95
N GLY A 33 20.36 -16.04 1.96
CA GLY A 33 19.94 -16.73 3.19
C GLY A 33 18.66 -16.15 3.80
N THR A 34 18.11 -16.85 4.79
CA THR A 34 16.90 -16.45 5.53
C THR A 34 17.25 -15.70 6.83
N SER A 35 18.08 -14.66 6.72
CA SER A 35 18.50 -13.87 7.89
C SER A 35 17.51 -12.74 8.19
N ILE A 36 17.39 -12.34 9.46
CA ILE A 36 16.56 -11.21 9.91
C ILE A 36 16.95 -9.94 9.14
N TYR A 37 18.23 -9.76 8.81
CA TYR A 37 18.71 -8.61 8.02
C TYR A 37 18.11 -8.56 6.61
N VAL A 38 17.93 -9.71 5.95
CA VAL A 38 17.37 -9.78 4.60
C VAL A 38 15.87 -9.48 4.65
N TRP A 39 15.17 -10.05 5.64
CA TRP A 39 13.75 -9.81 5.86
C TRP A 39 13.45 -8.33 6.16
N THR A 40 14.22 -7.70 7.06
CA THR A 40 14.04 -6.28 7.38
C THR A 40 14.40 -5.36 6.22
N ALA A 41 15.45 -5.69 5.45
CA ALA A 41 15.78 -4.95 4.24
C ALA A 41 14.65 -5.03 3.19
N LEU A 42 14.04 -6.20 3.02
CA LEU A 42 12.94 -6.40 2.09
C LEU A 42 11.71 -5.57 2.50
N ILE A 43 11.31 -5.61 3.78
CA ILE A 43 10.26 -4.74 4.31
C ILE A 43 10.61 -3.27 4.08
N GLY A 44 11.85 -2.86 4.35
CA GLY A 44 12.31 -1.49 4.14
C GLY A 44 12.14 -1.02 2.71
N VAL A 45 12.48 -1.85 1.72
CA VAL A 45 12.30 -1.55 0.29
C VAL A 45 10.82 -1.46 -0.07
N ILE A 46 9.97 -2.36 0.43
CA ILE A 46 8.53 -2.34 0.18
C ILE A 46 7.91 -1.07 0.77
N LEU A 47 8.22 -0.72 2.02
CA LEU A 47 7.73 0.50 2.67
C LEU A 47 8.21 1.76 1.96
N ALA A 48 9.48 1.80 1.53
CA ALA A 48 10.01 2.93 0.76
C ALA A 48 9.24 3.09 -0.57
N SER A 49 8.98 1.97 -1.26
CA SER A 49 8.21 1.95 -2.51
C SER A 49 6.75 2.39 -2.30
N LEU A 50 6.10 1.92 -1.24
CA LEU A 50 4.74 2.32 -0.87
C LEU A 50 4.67 3.80 -0.50
N SER A 51 5.62 4.30 0.29
CA SER A 51 5.70 5.72 0.65
C SER A 51 5.81 6.62 -0.58
N LEU A 52 6.70 6.27 -1.53
CA LEU A 52 6.81 6.96 -2.82
C LEU A 52 5.51 6.89 -3.63
N GLY A 53 4.89 5.71 -3.67
CA GLY A 53 3.61 5.50 -4.33
C GLY A 53 2.49 6.35 -3.74
N TYR A 54 2.37 6.41 -2.42
CA TYR A 54 1.38 7.23 -1.73
C TYR A 54 1.66 8.72 -1.86
N PHE A 55 2.92 9.15 -1.88
CA PHE A 55 3.25 10.56 -2.09
C PHE A 55 2.82 11.04 -3.48
N ILE A 56 3.13 10.26 -4.53
CA ILE A 56 2.76 10.60 -5.91
C ILE A 56 1.26 10.42 -6.14
N GLY A 57 0.70 9.30 -5.66
CA GLY A 57 -0.71 8.97 -5.78
C GLY A 57 -1.60 9.95 -5.01
N GLY A 58 -1.20 10.33 -3.80
CA GLY A 58 -1.85 11.35 -2.98
C GLY A 58 -1.81 12.72 -3.65
N LYS A 59 -0.64 13.15 -4.16
CA LYS A 59 -0.52 14.42 -4.90
C LYS A 59 -1.41 14.46 -6.15
N LEU A 60 -1.58 13.33 -6.84
CA LEU A 60 -2.47 13.24 -8.00
C LEU A 60 -3.96 13.21 -7.60
N ALA A 61 -4.29 12.53 -6.50
CA ALA A 61 -5.63 12.47 -5.94
C ALA A 61 -6.09 13.84 -5.41
N ASP A 62 -5.21 14.56 -4.71
CA ASP A 62 -5.47 15.92 -4.19
C ASP A 62 -5.77 16.92 -5.31
N LYS A 63 -5.19 16.72 -6.50
CA LYS A 63 -5.48 17.55 -7.67
C LYS A 63 -6.92 17.43 -8.18
N SER A 64 -7.60 16.34 -7.82
CA SER A 64 -8.98 16.02 -8.21
C SER A 64 -9.97 16.08 -7.03
N ALA A 65 -9.48 16.27 -5.81
CA ALA A 65 -10.30 16.29 -4.60
C ALA A 65 -10.88 17.70 -4.36
N THR A 66 -12.17 17.86 -4.59
CA THR A 66 -12.89 19.11 -4.26
C THR A 66 -13.10 19.21 -2.75
N TYR A 67 -12.73 20.34 -2.13
CA TYR A 67 -12.84 20.60 -0.68
C TYR A 67 -14.21 20.26 -0.08
N ALA A 68 -15.28 20.41 -0.86
CA ALA A 68 -16.65 20.08 -0.45
C ALA A 68 -16.84 18.58 -0.15
N ASN A 69 -16.23 17.68 -0.93
CA ASN A 69 -16.33 16.23 -0.68
C ASN A 69 -15.58 15.83 0.59
N LEU A 70 -14.42 16.43 0.84
CA LEU A 70 -13.64 16.22 2.07
C LEU A 70 -14.44 16.66 3.31
N GLY A 71 -15.09 17.84 3.23
CA GLY A 71 -15.98 18.33 4.29
C GLY A 71 -17.14 17.39 4.59
N TRP A 72 -17.80 16.86 3.55
CA TRP A 72 -18.88 15.88 3.71
C TRP A 72 -18.42 14.54 4.30
N ILE A 73 -17.24 14.04 3.90
CA ILE A 73 -16.69 12.79 4.43
C ILE A 73 -16.34 12.94 5.91
N ILE A 74 -15.74 14.06 6.33
CA ILE A 74 -15.40 14.34 7.73
C ILE A 74 -16.67 14.57 8.57
N PHE A 75 -17.64 15.30 8.04
CA PHE A 75 -18.92 15.54 8.72
C PHE A 75 -19.74 14.26 8.93
N LEU A 76 -19.68 13.31 7.99
CA LEU A 76 -20.33 12.00 8.12
C LEU A 76 -19.53 10.99 8.97
N ALA A 77 -18.24 11.25 9.22
CA ALA A 77 -17.38 10.37 10.01
C ALA A 77 -17.40 10.70 11.52
N GLY A 78 -17.91 11.88 11.90
CA GLY A 78 -18.25 12.23 13.28
C GLY A 78 -19.68 11.83 13.63
#